data_AF-A0A1F4S7Y3-F1
#
_entry.id   AF-A0A1F4S7Y3-F1
#
_cell.length_a   1.000
_cell.length_b   1.000
_cell.length_c   1.000
_cell.angle_alpha   90.00
_cell.angle_beta   90.00
_cell.angle_gamma   90.00
#
_symmetry.space_group_name_H-M   'P 1'
#
loop_
_entity.id
_entity.type
_entity.pdbx_description
1 polymer ?
#
loop_
_entity_poly.entity_id
_entity_poly.type
_entity_poly.pdbx_seq_one_letter_code
_entity_poly.pdbx_strand_id
1 'polypeptide(L)'
;MSDKNPRERWGSKLGIILAVAGSAVGLGNFLRFPVQAVQNGGGAFMIPYFISFLLLGIPLIWIEWAIGRYGGLFGHGTAPFIFDKLWKNRLLKYFGVIGIFGPIVIFIYYIYIESWLLGYAFFALTGKLFANITPEAMKSFLSAYQGLSPESNLLTAYIFFLITFAVNTWILYRGIKGGIEWLCKWALPVLFIFAIVIVIRVLSLGVPNPAHMDWNILNGMGFLWNPDFSVLTEAKVWLAAAGQIFFTLSVGIGVILTYSSYLSHGDDVALSGLTAGATNEFAEVILGGSIIIPAAFAFFGPIGAMAAANSGSFNLGFVTMPLIFGMIPMGQFFGLLWFALLFLAGLTSSVSLAEPAIAFAKDEFKLDRKKAVAIFAIATFILCQPAIFFLGRGVVDELDFWGGTFCLVVFGLIETILFGWVFGIDRAWEEIHHGAELTIPKFYKFIIKYITPLFLILILGFWFVQQAIPTILMKGVLSGNTGYILATRIGLIAMFIVLAVLVRIAYYRRKTA
;
A
#
# COMPACT_ATOMS: atom_id res chain seq x y z
N MET A 1 -10.74 1.85 38.73
CA MET A 1 -11.76 2.61 37.97
C MET A 1 -12.01 1.84 36.68
N SER A 2 -13.19 1.29 36.48
CA SER A 2 -13.50 0.52 35.26
C SER A 2 -13.49 1.45 34.05
N ASP A 3 -12.79 1.05 32.98
CA ASP A 3 -12.83 1.74 31.69
C ASP A 3 -14.29 1.88 31.25
N LYS A 4 -14.82 3.11 31.25
CA LYS A 4 -16.25 3.39 31.01
C LYS A 4 -16.71 3.14 29.56
N ASN A 5 -15.85 2.63 28.67
CA ASN A 5 -16.26 2.11 27.38
C ASN A 5 -15.36 0.94 26.97
N PRO A 6 -15.90 -0.26 26.67
CA PRO A 6 -15.12 -1.34 26.10
C PRO A 6 -14.49 -0.91 24.78
N ARG A 7 -13.26 -1.36 24.52
CA ARG A 7 -12.53 -1.08 23.28
C ARG A 7 -13.38 -1.50 22.08
N GLU A 8 -13.39 -0.67 21.05
CA GLU A 8 -14.13 -0.93 19.81
C GLU A 8 -13.72 -2.29 19.22
N ARG A 9 -14.66 -2.98 18.57
CA ARG A 9 -14.43 -4.27 17.91
C ARG A 9 -15.00 -4.24 16.51
N TRP A 10 -14.50 -5.14 15.67
CA TRP A 10 -15.09 -5.41 14.36
C TRP A 10 -16.54 -5.89 14.50
N GLY A 11 -17.39 -5.48 13.57
CA GLY A 11 -18.79 -5.87 13.51
C GLY A 11 -19.00 -7.29 12.97
N SER A 12 -18.06 -7.82 12.18
CA SER A 12 -18.08 -9.21 11.73
C SER A 12 -16.70 -9.70 11.25
N LYS A 13 -16.52 -11.02 11.19
CA LYS A 13 -15.34 -11.69 10.59
C LYS A 13 -15.09 -11.24 9.15
N LEU A 14 -16.14 -11.20 8.33
CA LEU A 14 -16.04 -10.68 6.96
C LEU A 14 -15.62 -9.20 6.94
N GLY A 15 -16.05 -8.42 7.94
CA GLY A 15 -15.69 -7.00 8.07
C GLY A 15 -14.19 -6.78 8.21
N ILE A 16 -13.51 -7.54 9.08
CA ILE A 16 -12.05 -7.43 9.22
C ILE A 16 -11.32 -7.98 8.00
N ILE A 17 -11.77 -9.09 7.41
CA ILE A 17 -11.14 -9.65 6.20
C ILE A 17 -11.18 -8.63 5.07
N LEU A 18 -12.34 -8.00 4.84
CA LEU A 18 -12.49 -6.94 3.84
C LEU A 18 -11.72 -5.67 4.21
N ALA A 19 -11.60 -5.31 5.48
CA ALA A 19 -10.80 -4.15 5.88
C ALA A 19 -9.30 -4.37 5.62
N VAL A 20 -8.77 -5.54 5.97
CA VAL A 20 -7.36 -5.89 5.69
C VAL A 20 -7.15 -6.05 4.19
N ALA A 21 -8.04 -6.74 3.48
CA ALA A 21 -7.97 -6.80 2.01
C ALA A 21 -8.04 -5.41 1.37
N GLY A 22 -8.86 -4.49 1.91
CA GLY A 22 -8.98 -3.12 1.42
C GLY A 22 -7.77 -2.24 1.70
N SER A 23 -6.98 -2.60 2.73
CA SER A 23 -5.68 -1.98 3.00
C SER A 23 -4.56 -2.48 2.09
N ALA A 24 -4.73 -3.67 1.50
CA ALA A 24 -3.78 -4.30 0.59
C ALA A 24 -4.12 -3.96 -0.89
N VAL A 25 -5.40 -4.06 -1.26
CA VAL A 25 -5.91 -3.68 -2.58
C VAL A 25 -5.90 -2.16 -2.72
N GLY A 26 -4.83 -1.64 -3.29
CA GLY A 26 -4.59 -0.24 -3.56
C GLY A 26 -4.27 0.04 -5.03
N LEU A 27 -3.68 1.21 -5.27
CA LEU A 27 -3.25 1.63 -6.61
C LEU A 27 -2.16 0.72 -7.19
N GLY A 28 -1.35 0.12 -6.32
CA GLY A 28 -0.26 -0.77 -6.68
C GLY A 28 -0.69 -1.98 -7.51
N ASN A 29 -1.81 -2.59 -7.12
CA ASN A 29 -2.33 -3.79 -7.76
C ASN A 29 -2.58 -3.57 -9.25
N PHE A 30 -3.09 -2.39 -9.61
CA PHE A 30 -3.46 -2.05 -10.98
C PHE A 30 -2.36 -1.31 -11.75
N LEU A 31 -1.47 -0.59 -11.07
CA LEU A 31 -0.47 0.29 -11.72
C LEU A 31 0.97 -0.20 -11.58
N ARG A 32 1.33 -0.81 -10.45
CA ARG A 32 2.71 -1.20 -10.12
C ARG A 32 2.99 -2.63 -10.52
N PHE A 33 2.14 -3.58 -10.16
CA PHE A 33 2.36 -4.99 -10.48
C PHE A 33 2.53 -5.26 -11.98
N PRO A 34 1.66 -4.74 -12.88
CA PRO A 34 1.81 -5.03 -14.31
C PRO A 34 3.14 -4.50 -14.87
N VAL A 35 3.64 -3.37 -14.35
CA VAL A 35 4.97 -2.82 -14.68
C VAL A 35 6.07 -3.76 -14.20
N GLN A 36 6.01 -4.18 -12.94
CA GLN A 36 7.02 -5.06 -12.34
C GLN A 36 7.09 -6.39 -13.09
N ALA A 37 5.95 -6.99 -13.44
CA ALA A 37 5.92 -8.23 -14.20
C ALA A 37 6.57 -8.07 -15.58
N VAL A 38 6.14 -7.09 -16.38
CA VAL A 38 6.64 -6.94 -17.75
C VAL A 38 8.11 -6.50 -17.82
N GLN A 39 8.58 -5.66 -16.90
CA GLN A 39 9.98 -5.21 -16.85
C GLN A 39 10.96 -6.29 -16.37
N ASN A 40 10.46 -7.32 -15.69
CA ASN A 40 11.28 -8.38 -15.10
C ASN A 40 10.99 -9.75 -15.73
N GLY A 41 10.72 -9.79 -17.04
CA GLY A 41 10.62 -11.04 -17.80
C GLY A 41 9.22 -11.66 -17.90
N GLY A 42 8.19 -10.83 -17.71
CA GLY A 42 6.79 -11.24 -17.89
C GLY A 42 6.43 -12.39 -16.96
N GLY A 43 5.98 -13.51 -17.54
CA GLY A 43 5.57 -14.69 -16.77
C GLY A 43 6.66 -15.28 -15.88
N ALA A 44 7.93 -15.09 -16.22
CA ALA A 44 9.04 -15.59 -15.42
C ALA A 44 9.12 -14.88 -14.06
N PHE A 45 8.72 -13.61 -13.98
CA PHE A 45 8.64 -12.84 -12.72
C PHE A 45 7.73 -13.49 -11.68
N MET A 46 6.72 -14.26 -12.13
CA MET A 46 5.79 -14.92 -11.21
C MET A 46 6.46 -15.99 -10.34
N ILE A 47 7.58 -16.57 -10.77
CA ILE A 47 8.33 -17.54 -9.96
C ILE A 47 8.91 -16.88 -8.69
N PRO A 48 9.80 -15.87 -8.79
CA PRO A 48 10.31 -15.19 -7.60
C PRO A 48 9.20 -14.46 -6.83
N TYR A 49 8.14 -13.99 -7.51
CA TYR A 49 6.96 -13.42 -6.86
C TYR A 49 6.26 -14.42 -5.95
N PHE A 50 5.87 -15.60 -6.44
CA PHE A 50 5.20 -16.61 -5.63
C PHE A 50 6.11 -17.22 -4.56
N ILE A 51 7.41 -17.36 -4.84
CA ILE A 51 8.37 -17.77 -3.81
C ILE A 51 8.41 -16.74 -2.68
N SER A 52 8.46 -15.45 -3.02
CA SER A 52 8.39 -14.36 -2.03
C SER A 52 7.05 -14.36 -1.30
N PHE A 53 5.94 -14.60 -1.99
CA PHE A 53 4.62 -14.71 -1.38
C PHE A 53 4.55 -15.84 -0.34
N LEU A 54 5.04 -17.03 -0.69
CA LEU A 54 5.02 -18.21 0.18
C LEU A 54 6.01 -18.12 1.35
N LEU A 55 7.23 -17.60 1.12
CA LEU A 55 8.29 -17.58 2.12
C LEU A 55 8.33 -16.31 2.98
N LEU A 56 7.66 -15.25 2.54
CA LEU A 56 7.70 -13.94 3.18
C LEU A 56 6.30 -13.36 3.40
N GLY A 57 5.48 -13.26 2.34
CA GLY A 57 4.15 -12.64 2.43
C GLY A 57 3.23 -13.35 3.41
N ILE A 58 2.94 -14.63 3.19
CA ILE A 58 2.07 -15.45 4.05
C ILE A 58 2.59 -15.52 5.51
N PRO A 59 3.87 -15.81 5.76
CA PRO A 59 4.42 -15.76 7.12
C PRO A 59 4.19 -14.43 7.83
N LEU A 60 4.46 -13.30 7.16
CA LEU A 60 4.28 -11.97 7.74
C LEU A 60 2.82 -11.63 8.02
N ILE A 61 1.90 -12.02 7.14
CA ILE A 61 0.45 -11.92 7.41
C ILE A 61 0.14 -12.61 8.74
N TRP A 62 0.50 -13.88 8.92
CA TRP A 62 0.18 -14.58 10.17
C TRP A 62 0.87 -13.98 11.39
N ILE A 63 2.12 -13.51 11.23
CA ILE A 63 2.86 -12.83 12.29
C ILE A 63 2.12 -11.56 12.73
N GLU A 64 1.79 -10.64 11.82
CA GLU A 64 1.16 -9.37 12.16
C GLU A 64 -0.26 -9.56 12.73
N TRP A 65 -1.06 -10.46 12.14
CA TRP A 65 -2.40 -10.75 12.65
C TRP A 65 -2.35 -11.34 14.07
N ALA A 66 -1.43 -12.28 14.34
CA ALA A 66 -1.30 -12.91 15.64
C ALA A 66 -0.73 -11.95 16.70
N ILE A 67 0.33 -11.20 16.37
CA ILE A 67 0.91 -10.16 17.25
C ILE A 67 -0.16 -9.12 17.60
N GLY A 68 -0.88 -8.61 16.61
CA GLY A 68 -1.88 -7.58 16.81
C GLY A 68 -3.00 -8.07 17.71
N ARG A 69 -3.60 -9.24 17.42
CA ARG A 69 -4.63 -9.85 18.28
C ARG A 69 -4.13 -10.05 19.70
N TYR A 70 -2.92 -10.59 19.88
CA TYR A 70 -2.29 -10.78 21.19
C TYR A 70 -2.16 -9.46 21.96
N GLY A 71 -1.65 -8.41 21.31
CA GLY A 71 -1.54 -7.08 21.91
C GLY A 71 -2.90 -6.46 22.26
N GLY A 72 -3.91 -6.73 21.45
CA GLY A 72 -5.30 -6.33 21.67
C GLY A 72 -5.89 -6.81 22.99
N LEU A 73 -5.49 -8.00 23.46
CA LEU A 73 -5.91 -8.56 24.76
C LEU A 73 -5.48 -7.70 25.94
N PHE A 74 -4.40 -6.92 25.78
CA PHE A 74 -3.86 -6.02 26.80
C PHE A 74 -4.29 -4.56 26.57
N GLY A 75 -5.21 -4.31 25.63
CA GLY A 75 -5.69 -2.98 25.29
C GLY A 75 -4.65 -2.11 24.59
N HIS A 76 -3.79 -2.74 23.77
CA HIS A 76 -2.77 -2.05 22.97
C HIS A 76 -3.00 -2.29 21.48
N GLY A 77 -3.14 -1.22 20.71
CA GLY A 77 -3.37 -1.29 19.27
C GLY A 77 -2.16 -1.00 18.39
N THR A 78 -0.99 -0.74 18.98
CA THR A 78 0.17 -0.30 18.20
C THR A 78 1.45 -0.97 18.65
N ALA A 79 2.33 -1.19 17.68
CA ALA A 79 3.56 -1.95 17.84
C ALA A 79 4.43 -1.54 19.05
N PRO A 80 4.62 -0.25 19.41
CA PRO A 80 5.45 0.09 20.57
C PRO A 80 5.03 -0.59 21.87
N PHE A 81 3.73 -0.68 22.13
CA PHE A 81 3.20 -1.21 23.37
C PHE A 81 2.90 -2.71 23.27
N ILE A 82 2.57 -3.21 22.08
CA ILE A 82 2.46 -4.65 21.85
C ILE A 82 3.83 -5.32 22.05
N PHE A 83 4.91 -4.72 21.52
CA PHE A 83 6.25 -5.28 21.66
C PHE A 83 6.74 -5.30 23.11
N ASP A 84 6.36 -4.31 23.94
CA ASP A 84 6.64 -4.31 25.40
C ASP A 84 5.94 -5.47 26.12
N LYS A 85 4.82 -6.00 25.58
CA LYS A 85 4.14 -7.20 26.09
C LYS A 85 4.78 -8.50 25.61
N LEU A 86 5.26 -8.54 24.36
CA LEU A 86 5.97 -9.72 23.83
C LEU A 86 7.29 -9.97 24.57
N TRP A 87 8.04 -8.91 24.90
CA TRP A 87 9.26 -9.01 25.69
C TRP A 87 9.49 -7.77 26.55
N LYS A 88 9.70 -7.99 27.86
CA LYS A 88 9.88 -6.94 28.86
C LYS A 88 11.26 -6.29 28.76
N ASN A 89 11.50 -5.49 27.72
CA ASN A 89 12.72 -4.72 27.54
C ASN A 89 12.40 -3.25 27.23
N ARG A 90 13.08 -2.33 27.94
CA ARG A 90 12.84 -0.88 27.87
C ARG A 90 13.04 -0.27 26.49
N LEU A 91 13.84 -0.90 25.63
CA LEU A 91 14.19 -0.40 24.30
C LEU A 91 13.23 -0.85 23.20
N LEU A 92 12.51 -1.96 23.39
CA LEU A 92 11.70 -2.56 22.31
C LEU A 92 10.58 -1.67 21.79
N LYS A 93 9.98 -0.89 22.68
CA LYS A 93 8.94 0.08 22.30
C LYS A 93 9.40 1.07 21.23
N TYR A 94 10.70 1.36 21.16
CA TYR A 94 11.24 2.27 20.15
C TYR A 94 11.36 1.62 18.76
N PHE A 95 11.61 0.31 18.69
CA PHE A 95 11.53 -0.43 17.43
C PHE A 95 10.09 -0.47 16.89
N GLY A 96 9.10 -0.52 17.80
CA GLY A 96 7.69 -0.44 17.44
C GLY A 96 7.25 0.92 16.86
N VAL A 97 8.05 2.00 17.01
CA VAL A 97 7.68 3.33 16.50
C VAL A 97 7.50 3.29 14.97
N ILE A 98 8.22 2.41 14.27
CA ILE A 98 8.11 2.26 12.82
C ILE A 98 6.67 1.89 12.40
N GLY A 99 5.97 1.07 13.19
CA GLY A 99 4.56 0.69 12.93
C GLY A 99 3.54 1.82 13.12
N ILE A 100 3.97 3.01 13.54
CA ILE A 100 3.15 4.25 13.54
C ILE A 100 3.71 5.24 12.53
N PHE A 101 5.04 5.36 12.49
CA PHE A 101 5.76 6.26 11.59
C PHE A 101 5.52 5.92 10.11
N GLY A 102 5.72 4.66 9.71
CA GLY A 102 5.58 4.21 8.33
C GLY A 102 4.20 4.55 7.74
N PRO A 103 3.09 4.15 8.38
CA PRO A 103 1.75 4.48 7.89
C PRO A 103 1.51 5.98 7.75
N ILE A 104 1.99 6.81 8.70
CA ILE A 104 1.88 8.28 8.61
C ILE A 104 2.67 8.80 7.39
N VAL A 105 3.91 8.33 7.18
CA VAL A 105 4.73 8.73 6.03
C VAL A 105 4.02 8.42 4.71
N ILE A 106 3.46 7.22 4.58
CA ILE A 106 2.73 6.84 3.36
C ILE A 106 1.49 7.72 3.19
N PHE A 107 0.71 7.90 4.26
CA PHE A 107 -0.50 8.71 4.22
C PHE A 107 -0.24 10.12 3.67
N ILE A 108 0.88 10.75 4.06
CA ILE A 108 1.26 12.13 3.68
C ILE A 108 1.26 12.37 2.17
N TYR A 109 1.83 11.47 1.36
CA TYR A 109 1.85 11.63 -0.09
C TYR A 109 0.71 10.87 -0.77
N TYR A 110 0.33 9.72 -0.21
CA TYR A 110 -0.66 8.83 -0.83
C TYR A 110 -2.04 9.48 -0.94
N ILE A 111 -2.47 10.25 0.07
CA ILE A 111 -3.78 10.92 0.03
C ILE A 111 -3.85 12.01 -1.06
N TYR A 112 -2.71 12.61 -1.42
CA TYR A 112 -2.67 13.56 -2.53
C TYR A 112 -2.81 12.83 -3.86
N ILE A 113 -2.12 11.71 -4.05
CA ILE A 113 -2.26 10.86 -5.24
C ILE A 113 -3.68 10.30 -5.35
N GLU A 114 -4.26 9.85 -4.25
CA GLU A 114 -5.67 9.43 -4.15
C GLU A 114 -6.59 10.53 -4.69
N SER A 115 -6.35 11.79 -4.30
CA SER A 115 -7.18 12.91 -4.74
C SER A 115 -7.13 13.18 -6.24
N TRP A 116 -6.01 12.85 -6.90
CA TRP A 116 -5.92 12.96 -8.35
C TRP A 116 -6.92 12.04 -9.03
N LEU A 117 -7.15 10.85 -8.49
CA LEU A 117 -8.09 9.87 -9.04
C LEU A 117 -9.52 10.38 -8.97
N LEU A 118 -9.89 11.04 -7.87
CA LEU A 118 -11.19 11.69 -7.77
C LEU A 118 -11.35 12.80 -8.82
N GLY A 119 -10.31 13.63 -9.00
CA GLY A 119 -10.30 14.66 -10.03
C GLY A 119 -10.41 14.11 -11.45
N TYR A 120 -9.66 13.04 -11.75
CA TYR A 120 -9.71 12.39 -13.06
C TYR A 120 -11.02 11.64 -13.30
N ALA A 121 -11.63 11.04 -12.27
CA ALA A 121 -12.97 10.49 -12.36
C ALA A 121 -13.99 11.58 -12.73
N PHE A 122 -13.88 12.76 -12.12
CA PHE A 122 -14.72 13.92 -12.48
C PHE A 122 -14.45 14.41 -13.91
N PHE A 123 -13.20 14.48 -14.36
CA PHE A 123 -12.88 14.89 -15.73
C PHE A 123 -13.27 13.84 -16.78
N ALA A 124 -13.24 12.56 -16.44
CA ALA A 124 -13.83 11.51 -17.25
C ALA A 124 -15.35 11.68 -17.31
N LEU A 125 -16.03 11.87 -16.17
CA LEU A 125 -17.48 12.07 -16.12
C LEU A 125 -17.95 13.27 -16.95
N THR A 126 -17.20 14.38 -16.94
CA THR A 126 -17.55 15.59 -17.69
C THR A 126 -17.10 15.56 -19.16
N GLY A 127 -16.36 14.53 -19.58
CA GLY A 127 -15.80 14.42 -20.93
C GLY A 127 -14.57 15.30 -21.17
N LYS A 128 -14.21 16.19 -20.23
CA LYS A 128 -13.06 17.10 -20.36
C LYS A 128 -11.74 16.34 -20.57
N LEU A 129 -11.58 15.17 -19.93
CA LEU A 129 -10.39 14.34 -20.09
C LEU A 129 -10.21 13.88 -21.55
N PHE A 130 -11.30 13.67 -22.29
CA PHE A 130 -11.28 13.11 -23.65
C PHE A 130 -11.40 14.17 -24.75
N ALA A 131 -11.30 15.46 -24.40
CA ALA A 131 -11.42 16.56 -25.36
C ALA A 131 -10.26 16.58 -26.39
N ASN A 132 -9.07 16.11 -26.01
CA ASN A 132 -7.92 16.00 -26.89
C ASN A 132 -7.11 14.73 -26.61
N ILE A 133 -7.23 13.72 -27.48
CA ILE A 133 -6.72 12.37 -27.26
C ILE A 133 -5.39 12.18 -28.02
N THR A 134 -4.33 12.81 -27.52
CA THR A 134 -2.96 12.57 -27.99
C THR A 134 -2.03 12.27 -26.80
N PRO A 135 -0.92 11.53 -27.00
CA PRO A 135 0.04 11.25 -25.93
C PRO A 135 0.56 12.53 -25.26
N GLU A 136 0.84 13.58 -26.05
CA GLU A 136 1.37 14.86 -25.58
C GLU A 136 0.31 15.62 -24.77
N ALA A 137 -0.94 15.64 -25.24
CA ALA A 137 -2.04 16.29 -24.54
C ALA A 137 -2.31 15.63 -23.18
N MET A 138 -2.31 14.29 -23.12
CA MET A 138 -2.51 13.55 -21.86
C MET A 138 -1.38 13.80 -20.85
N LYS A 139 -0.12 13.79 -21.31
CA LYS A 139 1.03 14.13 -20.46
C LYS A 139 0.99 15.58 -19.96
N SER A 140 0.61 16.50 -20.85
CA SER A 140 0.45 17.92 -20.49
C SER A 140 -0.68 18.11 -19.48
N PHE A 141 -1.81 17.42 -19.66
CA PHE A 141 -2.95 17.45 -18.73
C PHE A 141 -2.53 17.00 -17.33
N LEU A 142 -1.78 15.88 -17.22
CA LEU A 142 -1.25 15.40 -15.95
C LEU A 142 -0.25 16.38 -15.33
N SER A 143 0.70 16.87 -16.12
CA SER A 143 1.72 17.81 -15.64
C SER A 143 1.09 19.12 -15.16
N ALA A 144 0.09 19.63 -15.85
CA ALA A 144 -0.68 20.80 -15.45
C ALA A 144 -1.47 20.54 -14.16
N TYR A 145 -2.14 19.39 -14.05
CA TYR A 145 -2.88 19.02 -12.86
C TYR A 145 -1.97 18.90 -11.62
N GLN A 146 -0.77 18.36 -11.79
CA GLN A 146 0.25 18.21 -10.76
C GLN A 146 0.99 19.52 -10.42
N GLY A 147 0.76 20.60 -11.17
CA GLY A 147 1.48 21.86 -11.02
C GLY A 147 2.95 21.81 -11.45
N LEU A 148 3.30 20.88 -12.35
CA LEU A 148 4.63 20.71 -12.92
C LEU A 148 4.83 21.48 -14.23
N SER A 149 3.77 22.03 -14.82
CA SER A 149 3.82 22.83 -16.05
C SER A 149 3.48 24.31 -15.81
N PRO A 150 3.86 25.22 -16.73
CA PRO A 150 3.52 26.65 -16.64
C PRO A 150 2.00 26.92 -16.63
N GLU A 151 1.22 26.10 -17.33
CA GLU A 151 -0.25 26.14 -17.36
C GLU A 151 -0.87 25.35 -16.20
N SER A 152 -0.28 25.50 -15.01
CA SER A 152 -0.65 24.75 -13.81
C SER A 152 -2.13 24.95 -13.44
N ASN A 153 -2.82 23.84 -13.17
CA ASN A 153 -4.14 23.81 -12.58
C ASN A 153 -4.10 23.26 -11.14
N LEU A 154 -3.03 23.60 -10.42
CA LEU A 154 -2.81 23.13 -9.04
C LEU A 154 -3.96 23.50 -8.10
N LEU A 155 -4.65 24.63 -8.32
CA LEU A 155 -5.82 25.00 -7.53
C LEU A 155 -6.93 23.94 -7.62
N THR A 156 -7.22 23.42 -8.82
CA THR A 156 -8.21 22.36 -8.98
C THR A 156 -7.76 21.08 -8.30
N ALA A 157 -6.49 20.70 -8.45
CA ALA A 157 -5.94 19.54 -7.76
C ALA A 157 -6.02 19.70 -6.23
N TYR A 158 -5.75 20.89 -5.71
CA TYR A 158 -5.86 21.19 -4.29
C TYR A 158 -7.31 21.13 -3.78
N ILE A 159 -8.29 21.57 -4.57
CA ILE A 159 -9.71 21.42 -4.22
C ILE A 159 -10.09 19.94 -4.10
N PHE A 160 -9.67 19.09 -5.05
CA PHE A 160 -9.92 17.65 -4.96
C PHE A 160 -9.18 17.00 -3.79
N PHE A 161 -7.99 17.48 -3.45
CA PHE A 161 -7.29 17.11 -2.22
C PHE A 161 -8.12 17.45 -0.98
N LEU A 162 -8.65 18.67 -0.85
CA LEU A 162 -9.49 19.06 0.29
C LEU A 162 -10.73 18.17 0.43
N ILE A 163 -11.39 17.85 -0.70
CA ILE A 163 -12.56 16.96 -0.71
C ILE A 163 -12.15 15.55 -0.25
N THR A 164 -11.09 14.99 -0.83
CA THR A 164 -10.60 13.65 -0.53
C THR A 164 -10.15 13.53 0.92
N PHE A 165 -9.43 14.54 1.42
CA PHE A 165 -8.98 14.64 2.80
C PHE A 165 -10.16 14.73 3.78
N ALA A 166 -11.19 15.51 3.44
CA ALA A 166 -12.41 15.61 4.24
C ALA A 166 -13.19 14.29 4.28
N VAL A 167 -13.31 13.59 3.14
CA VAL A 167 -13.97 12.28 3.05
C VAL A 167 -13.24 11.26 3.93
N ASN A 168 -11.92 11.16 3.80
CA ASN A 168 -11.09 10.29 4.64
C ASN A 168 -11.27 10.60 6.13
N THR A 169 -11.15 11.87 6.51
CA THR A 169 -11.32 12.32 7.90
C THR A 169 -12.72 11.99 8.44
N TRP A 170 -13.76 12.15 7.62
CA TRP A 170 -15.13 11.80 7.98
C TRP A 170 -15.30 10.30 8.23
N ILE A 171 -14.73 9.44 7.39
CA ILE A 171 -14.77 7.98 7.59
C ILE A 171 -14.06 7.61 8.90
N LEU A 172 -12.86 8.17 9.12
CA LEU A 172 -12.08 7.92 10.34
C LEU A 172 -12.81 8.37 11.61
N TYR A 173 -13.55 9.49 11.53
CA TYR A 173 -14.39 9.99 12.63
C TYR A 173 -15.48 9.00 13.04
N ARG A 174 -16.00 8.19 12.10
CA ARG A 174 -17.12 7.25 12.33
C ARG A 174 -16.72 5.93 13.02
N GLY A 175 -15.44 5.66 13.26
CA GLY A 175 -15.04 4.43 13.94
C GLY A 175 -14.48 3.35 13.02
N ILE A 176 -14.07 2.25 13.64
CA ILE A 176 -13.77 0.99 12.98
C ILE A 176 -15.07 0.45 12.34
N LYS A 177 -16.11 0.23 13.14
CA LYS A 177 -17.35 -0.41 12.66
C LYS A 177 -18.18 0.51 11.76
N GLY A 178 -18.37 1.76 12.19
CA GLY A 178 -19.22 2.73 11.50
C GLY A 178 -18.54 3.48 10.35
N GLY A 179 -17.21 3.37 10.24
CA GLY A 179 -16.39 4.04 9.23
C GLY A 179 -15.68 3.03 8.35
N ILE A 180 -14.54 2.50 8.82
CA ILE A 180 -13.62 1.65 8.04
C ILE A 180 -14.30 0.38 7.52
N GLU A 181 -14.95 -0.39 8.40
CA GLU A 181 -15.64 -1.63 8.03
C GLU A 181 -16.81 -1.35 7.08
N TRP A 182 -17.59 -0.31 7.35
CA TRP A 182 -18.69 0.10 6.49
C TRP A 182 -18.18 0.47 5.09
N LEU A 183 -17.11 1.25 5.00
CA LEU A 183 -16.47 1.59 3.73
C LEU A 183 -16.03 0.34 3.00
N CYS A 184 -15.23 -0.53 3.63
CA CYS A 184 -14.64 -1.69 2.95
C CYS A 184 -15.70 -2.72 2.52
N LYS A 185 -16.80 -2.87 3.27
CA LYS A 185 -17.93 -3.74 2.89
C LYS A 185 -18.60 -3.31 1.59
N TRP A 186 -18.56 -2.03 1.23
CA TRP A 186 -19.14 -1.50 0.00
C TRP A 186 -18.10 -1.24 -1.08
N ALA A 187 -17.00 -0.58 -0.73
CA ALA A 187 -15.97 -0.17 -1.66
C ALA A 187 -15.31 -1.36 -2.36
N LEU A 188 -14.99 -2.45 -1.63
CA LEU A 188 -14.32 -3.61 -2.25
C LEU A 188 -15.20 -4.33 -3.28
N PRO A 189 -16.46 -4.73 -2.97
CA PRO A 189 -17.32 -5.34 -3.99
C PRO A 189 -17.53 -4.42 -5.20
N VAL A 190 -17.77 -3.12 -4.99
CA VAL A 190 -17.95 -2.16 -6.10
C VAL A 190 -16.69 -2.04 -6.94
N LEU A 191 -15.51 -1.97 -6.30
CA LEU A 191 -14.22 -1.96 -6.96
C LEU A 191 -14.04 -3.22 -7.82
N PHE A 192 -14.32 -4.40 -7.28
CA PHE A 192 -14.23 -5.66 -8.02
C PHE A 192 -15.18 -5.68 -9.23
N ILE A 193 -16.40 -5.16 -9.08
CA ILE A 193 -17.34 -5.03 -10.19
C ILE A 193 -16.76 -4.12 -11.28
N PHE A 194 -16.24 -2.95 -10.92
CA PHE A 194 -15.62 -2.05 -11.89
C PHE A 194 -14.43 -2.70 -12.60
N ALA A 195 -13.57 -3.40 -11.85
CA ALA A 195 -12.42 -4.12 -12.39
C ALA A 195 -12.85 -5.19 -13.39
N ILE A 196 -13.83 -6.03 -13.03
CA ILE A 196 -14.35 -7.10 -13.88
C ILE A 196 -14.97 -6.52 -15.16
N VAL A 197 -15.76 -5.45 -15.06
CA VAL A 197 -16.34 -4.78 -16.24
C VAL A 197 -15.25 -4.27 -17.18
N ILE A 198 -14.18 -3.68 -16.63
CA ILE A 198 -13.04 -3.21 -17.43
C ILE A 198 -12.27 -4.39 -18.05
N VAL A 199 -12.02 -5.46 -17.30
CA VAL A 199 -11.37 -6.67 -17.82
C VAL A 199 -12.18 -7.27 -18.96
N ILE A 200 -13.49 -7.46 -18.80
CA ILE A 200 -14.36 -7.96 -19.87
C ILE A 200 -14.26 -7.03 -21.08
N ARG A 201 -14.26 -5.71 -20.86
CA ARG A 201 -14.13 -4.76 -21.96
C ARG A 201 -12.79 -4.93 -22.68
N VAL A 202 -11.68 -4.99 -21.95
CA VAL A 202 -10.33 -5.17 -22.50
C VAL A 202 -10.24 -6.48 -23.27
N LEU A 203 -10.70 -7.60 -22.70
CA LEU A 203 -10.69 -8.91 -23.37
C LEU A 203 -11.58 -8.96 -24.62
N SER A 204 -12.62 -8.12 -24.68
CA SER A 204 -13.48 -7.97 -25.87
C SER A 204 -12.89 -7.07 -26.96
N LEU A 205 -11.77 -6.39 -26.70
CA LEU A 205 -11.11 -5.58 -27.72
C LEU A 205 -10.50 -6.55 -28.75
N GLY A 206 -10.97 -6.45 -29.99
CA GLY A 206 -10.49 -7.29 -31.09
C GLY A 206 -9.09 -6.86 -31.53
N VAL A 207 -8.95 -6.50 -32.81
CA VAL A 207 -7.73 -5.93 -33.37
C VAL A 207 -7.96 -4.43 -33.56
N PRO A 208 -7.45 -3.56 -32.66
CA PRO A 208 -7.67 -2.12 -32.77
C PRO A 208 -7.05 -1.52 -34.04
N ASN A 209 -5.95 -2.10 -34.53
CA ASN A 209 -5.25 -1.66 -35.73
C ASN A 209 -5.26 -2.75 -36.82
N PRO A 210 -6.11 -2.65 -37.86
CA PRO A 210 -6.18 -3.65 -38.93
C PRO A 210 -4.86 -3.88 -39.69
N ALA A 211 -3.93 -2.92 -39.68
CA ALA A 211 -2.62 -3.08 -40.30
C ALA A 211 -1.67 -4.00 -39.51
N HIS A 212 -1.96 -4.23 -38.22
CA HIS A 212 -1.17 -5.07 -37.32
C HIS A 212 -2.09 -6.09 -36.63
N MET A 213 -2.42 -7.17 -37.33
CA MET A 213 -3.27 -8.25 -36.80
C MET A 213 -2.68 -8.93 -35.56
N ASP A 214 -1.36 -8.85 -35.39
CA ASP A 214 -0.62 -9.33 -34.23
C ASP A 214 -0.81 -8.43 -32.99
N TRP A 215 -1.24 -7.18 -33.15
CA TRP A 215 -1.54 -6.26 -32.04
C TRP A 215 -2.97 -6.51 -31.55
N ASN A 216 -3.14 -7.65 -30.90
CA ASN A 216 -4.40 -8.09 -30.33
C ASN A 216 -4.22 -8.44 -28.84
N ILE A 217 -5.33 -8.56 -28.13
CA ILE A 217 -5.32 -8.78 -26.68
C ILE A 217 -4.70 -10.13 -26.30
N LEU A 218 -4.87 -11.18 -27.11
CA LEU A 218 -4.26 -12.48 -26.81
C LEU A 218 -2.73 -12.39 -26.81
N ASN A 219 -2.15 -11.72 -27.80
CA ASN A 219 -0.71 -11.46 -27.84
C ASN A 219 -0.28 -10.48 -26.74
N GLY A 220 -1.12 -9.52 -26.36
CA GLY A 220 -0.88 -8.66 -25.20
C GLY A 220 -0.85 -9.40 -23.86
N MET A 221 -1.72 -10.40 -23.70
CA MET A 221 -1.67 -11.33 -22.56
C MET A 221 -0.40 -12.17 -22.63
N GLY A 222 -0.03 -12.67 -23.82
CA GLY A 222 1.23 -13.38 -24.03
C GLY A 222 2.46 -12.52 -23.71
N PHE A 223 2.43 -11.22 -24.02
CA PHE A 223 3.51 -10.29 -23.68
C PHE A 223 3.72 -10.15 -22.17
N LEU A 224 2.65 -10.22 -21.38
CA LEU A 224 2.74 -10.20 -19.92
C LEU A 224 3.08 -11.57 -19.32
N TRP A 225 2.53 -12.66 -19.86
CA TRP A 225 2.53 -13.97 -19.20
C TRP A 225 3.46 -15.01 -19.82
N ASN A 226 3.98 -14.81 -21.03
CA ASN A 226 4.99 -15.71 -21.57
C ASN A 226 6.30 -15.50 -20.81
N PRO A 227 6.92 -16.57 -20.28
CA PRO A 227 8.09 -16.43 -19.42
C PRO A 227 9.38 -16.25 -20.24
N ASP A 228 10.16 -15.23 -19.88
CA ASP A 228 11.58 -15.16 -20.22
C ASP A 228 12.42 -15.67 -19.05
N PHE A 229 12.80 -16.95 -19.06
CA PHE A 229 13.56 -17.55 -17.95
C PHE A 229 14.99 -17.01 -17.82
N SER A 230 15.52 -16.29 -18.82
CA SER A 230 16.89 -15.76 -18.77
C SER A 230 17.09 -14.76 -17.62
N VAL A 231 16.04 -14.00 -17.29
CA VAL A 231 16.06 -12.99 -16.23
C VAL A 231 16.15 -13.57 -14.82
N LEU A 232 15.87 -14.87 -14.63
CA LEU A 232 15.90 -15.50 -13.30
C LEU A 232 17.31 -15.59 -12.71
N THR A 233 18.33 -15.43 -13.55
CA THR A 233 19.73 -15.33 -13.13
C THR A 233 20.06 -13.96 -12.52
N GLU A 234 19.21 -12.95 -12.69
CA GLU A 234 19.46 -11.60 -12.24
C GLU A 234 18.90 -11.35 -10.83
N ALA A 235 19.77 -11.00 -9.88
CA ALA A 235 19.36 -10.70 -8.50
C ALA A 235 18.30 -9.57 -8.40
N LYS A 236 18.31 -8.62 -9.35
CA LYS A 236 17.35 -7.50 -9.37
C LYS A 236 15.90 -7.97 -9.48
N VAL A 237 15.65 -9.06 -10.22
CA VAL A 237 14.31 -9.62 -10.44
C VAL A 237 13.75 -10.19 -9.14
N TRP A 238 14.59 -10.89 -8.35
CA TRP A 238 14.22 -11.43 -7.04
C TRP A 238 13.97 -10.33 -6.00
N LEU A 239 14.79 -9.28 -6.01
CA LEU A 239 14.59 -8.11 -5.14
C LEU A 239 13.30 -7.35 -5.50
N ALA A 240 13.01 -7.18 -6.78
CA ALA A 240 11.77 -6.57 -7.27
C ALA A 240 10.53 -7.38 -6.84
N ALA A 241 10.58 -8.70 -6.98
CA ALA A 241 9.50 -9.59 -6.55
C ALA A 241 9.24 -9.52 -5.04
N ALA A 242 10.29 -9.60 -4.23
CA ALA A 242 10.16 -9.49 -2.78
C ALA A 242 9.62 -8.11 -2.35
N GLY A 243 10.13 -7.03 -2.95
CA GLY A 243 9.64 -5.68 -2.70
C GLY A 243 8.19 -5.50 -3.11
N GLN A 244 7.74 -6.13 -4.20
CA GLN A 244 6.34 -6.10 -4.62
C GLN A 244 5.43 -6.80 -3.61
N ILE A 245 5.82 -7.97 -3.06
CA ILE A 245 5.03 -8.69 -2.05
C ILE A 245 4.84 -7.88 -0.76
N PHE A 246 5.90 -7.21 -0.31
CA PHE A 246 5.82 -6.28 0.82
C PHE A 246 4.84 -5.14 0.57
N PHE A 247 4.96 -4.52 -0.60
CA PHE A 247 4.13 -3.39 -0.96
C PHE A 247 2.65 -3.78 -1.14
N THR A 248 2.37 -4.88 -1.83
CA THR A 248 1.00 -5.26 -2.20
C THR A 248 0.20 -5.79 -1.01
N LEU A 249 0.82 -6.55 -0.11
CA LEU A 249 0.10 -7.09 1.05
C LEU A 249 -0.03 -6.10 2.20
N SER A 250 0.61 -4.93 2.12
CA SER A 250 0.71 -3.96 3.22
C SER A 250 1.23 -4.58 4.53
N VAL A 251 2.08 -5.60 4.41
CA VAL A 251 2.71 -6.28 5.56
C VAL A 251 3.94 -5.52 6.02
N GLY A 252 4.24 -5.56 7.31
CA GLY A 252 5.45 -4.94 7.85
C GLY A 252 5.34 -3.42 7.91
N ILE A 253 4.13 -2.87 8.04
CA ILE A 253 3.94 -1.44 8.28
C ILE A 253 3.08 -1.16 9.53
N GLY A 254 2.56 -2.19 10.19
CA GLY A 254 1.80 -2.06 11.44
C GLY A 254 0.30 -1.83 11.26
N VAL A 255 -0.21 -1.66 10.03
CA VAL A 255 -1.65 -1.52 9.76
C VAL A 255 -2.40 -2.80 10.12
N ILE A 256 -1.94 -3.94 9.62
CA ILE A 256 -2.54 -5.25 9.90
C ILE A 256 -2.48 -5.57 11.40
N LEU A 257 -1.34 -5.28 12.03
CA LEU A 257 -1.16 -5.39 13.47
C LEU A 257 -2.18 -4.53 14.24
N THR A 258 -2.40 -3.28 13.82
CA THR A 258 -3.40 -2.41 14.45
C THR A 258 -4.82 -2.93 14.23
N TYR A 259 -5.17 -3.36 13.02
CA TYR A 259 -6.50 -3.88 12.69
C TYR A 259 -6.83 -5.15 13.47
N SER A 260 -5.91 -6.10 13.50
CA SER A 260 -6.07 -7.36 14.24
C SER A 260 -6.11 -7.15 15.76
N SER A 261 -5.58 -6.04 16.28
CA SER A 261 -5.71 -5.72 17.71
C SER A 261 -7.15 -5.50 18.19
N TYR A 262 -8.09 -5.27 17.28
CA TYR A 262 -9.52 -5.13 17.61
C TYR A 262 -10.26 -6.48 17.63
N LEU A 263 -9.56 -7.59 17.42
CA LEU A 263 -10.09 -8.95 17.53
C LEU A 263 -10.19 -9.42 18.99
N SER A 264 -11.05 -10.41 19.20
CA SER A 264 -11.13 -11.21 20.42
C SER A 264 -10.14 -12.38 20.33
N HIS A 265 -9.73 -12.93 21.48
CA HIS A 265 -8.76 -14.05 21.53
C HIS A 265 -9.19 -15.27 20.69
N GLY A 266 -10.49 -15.57 20.65
CA GLY A 266 -11.04 -16.71 19.90
C GLY A 266 -11.31 -16.46 18.42
N ASP A 267 -11.07 -15.24 17.90
CA ASP A 267 -11.31 -14.93 16.50
C ASP A 267 -10.17 -15.46 15.63
N ASP A 268 -10.48 -16.17 14.54
CA ASP A 268 -9.50 -16.75 13.62
C ASP A 268 -8.58 -15.69 12.97
N VAL A 269 -7.28 -15.95 13.01
CA VAL A 269 -6.23 -15.13 12.35
C VAL A 269 -5.57 -15.84 11.16
N ALA A 270 -5.60 -17.18 11.15
CA ALA A 270 -4.89 -17.98 10.16
C ALA A 270 -5.63 -17.99 8.81
N LEU A 271 -6.90 -18.42 8.80
CA LEU A 271 -7.70 -18.47 7.58
C LEU A 271 -8.07 -17.05 7.13
N SER A 272 -8.43 -16.18 8.07
CA SER A 272 -8.81 -14.78 7.80
C SER A 272 -7.66 -13.98 7.19
N GLY A 273 -6.45 -14.10 7.75
CA GLY A 273 -5.26 -13.48 7.18
C GLY A 273 -4.95 -13.99 5.78
N LEU A 274 -4.98 -15.31 5.59
CA LEU A 274 -4.74 -15.90 4.27
C LEU A 274 -5.81 -15.48 3.24
N THR A 275 -7.07 -15.38 3.65
CA THR A 275 -8.18 -14.94 2.80
C THR A 275 -8.01 -13.49 2.37
N ALA A 276 -7.61 -12.61 3.29
CA ALA A 276 -7.33 -11.22 2.96
C ALA A 276 -6.17 -11.09 1.96
N GLY A 277 -5.07 -11.82 2.19
CA GLY A 277 -3.95 -11.90 1.26
C GLY A 277 -4.36 -12.45 -0.11
N ALA A 278 -5.08 -13.57 -0.17
CA ALA A 278 -5.56 -14.14 -1.43
C ALA A 278 -6.52 -13.21 -2.19
N THR A 279 -7.35 -12.44 -1.47
CA THR A 279 -8.23 -11.42 -2.07
C THR A 279 -7.40 -10.31 -2.74
N ASN A 280 -6.29 -9.91 -2.11
CA ASN A 280 -5.33 -8.98 -2.68
C ASN A 280 -4.67 -9.53 -3.95
N GLU A 281 -4.17 -10.76 -3.89
CA GLU A 281 -3.52 -11.43 -5.03
C GLU A 281 -4.46 -11.59 -6.22
N PHE A 282 -5.74 -11.87 -5.98
CA PHE A 282 -6.74 -11.90 -7.04
C PHE A 282 -6.91 -10.52 -7.71
N ALA A 283 -6.96 -9.45 -6.92
CA ALA A 283 -7.04 -8.09 -7.47
C ALA A 283 -5.77 -7.71 -8.25
N GLU A 284 -4.58 -8.06 -7.74
CA GLU A 284 -3.30 -7.75 -8.36
C GLU A 284 -3.03 -8.56 -9.63
N VAL A 285 -2.92 -9.89 -9.47
CA VAL A 285 -2.41 -10.78 -10.51
C VAL A 285 -3.45 -10.98 -11.60
N ILE A 286 -4.71 -11.20 -11.21
CA ILE A 286 -5.77 -11.52 -12.17
C ILE A 286 -6.34 -10.23 -12.77
N LEU A 287 -6.83 -9.31 -11.95
CA LEU A 287 -7.51 -8.11 -12.47
C LEU A 287 -6.50 -7.06 -12.94
N GLY A 288 -5.54 -6.66 -12.11
CA GLY A 288 -4.50 -5.69 -12.46
C GLY A 288 -3.68 -6.12 -13.68
N GLY A 289 -3.21 -7.38 -13.69
CA GLY A 289 -2.47 -7.96 -14.81
C GLY A 289 -3.26 -8.00 -16.14
N SER A 290 -4.59 -8.12 -16.10
CA SER A 290 -5.40 -8.29 -17.31
C SER A 290 -5.84 -6.97 -17.99
N ILE A 291 -5.55 -5.81 -17.40
CA ILE A 291 -6.06 -4.52 -17.89
C ILE A 291 -5.02 -3.77 -18.71
N ILE A 292 -4.03 -3.13 -18.06
CA ILE A 292 -3.26 -2.06 -18.69
C ILE A 292 -2.29 -2.58 -19.75
N ILE A 293 -1.45 -3.56 -19.39
CA ILE A 293 -0.38 -4.04 -20.29
C ILE A 293 -0.95 -4.74 -21.53
N PRO A 294 -1.94 -5.66 -21.41
CA PRO A 294 -2.57 -6.25 -22.58
C PRO A 294 -3.24 -5.20 -23.49
N ALA A 295 -3.92 -4.21 -22.90
CA ALA A 295 -4.52 -3.12 -23.67
C ALA A 295 -3.47 -2.24 -24.35
N ALA A 296 -2.40 -1.85 -23.64
CA ALA A 296 -1.31 -1.06 -24.22
C ALA A 296 -0.63 -1.79 -25.38
N PHE A 297 -0.48 -3.12 -25.29
CA PHE A 297 0.02 -3.93 -26.39
C PHE A 297 -0.90 -3.91 -27.60
N ALA A 298 -2.21 -4.10 -27.41
CA ALA A 298 -3.16 -4.12 -28.53
C ALA A 298 -3.27 -2.78 -29.26
N PHE A 299 -3.07 -1.65 -28.57
CA PHE A 299 -3.18 -0.31 -29.17
C PHE A 299 -1.85 0.24 -29.67
N PHE A 300 -0.73 -0.08 -29.02
CA PHE A 300 0.57 0.54 -29.28
C PHE A 300 1.66 -0.46 -29.70
N GLY A 301 1.33 -1.75 -29.81
CA GLY A 301 2.28 -2.82 -30.09
C GLY A 301 3.25 -3.10 -28.94
N PRO A 302 4.18 -4.07 -29.12
CA PRO A 302 5.14 -4.47 -28.09
C PRO A 302 6.04 -3.33 -27.63
N ILE A 303 6.57 -2.53 -28.58
CA ILE A 303 7.47 -1.41 -28.27
C ILE A 303 6.70 -0.32 -27.52
N GLY A 304 5.48 0.01 -27.95
CA GLY A 304 4.65 1.01 -27.29
C GLY A 304 4.19 0.60 -25.90
N ALA A 305 3.84 -0.68 -25.70
CA ALA A 305 3.54 -1.23 -24.38
C ALA A 305 4.73 -1.16 -23.43
N MET A 306 5.94 -1.48 -23.92
CA MET A 306 7.16 -1.36 -23.13
C MET A 306 7.48 0.11 -22.81
N ALA A 307 7.36 1.00 -23.79
CA ALA A 307 7.55 2.44 -23.55
C ALA A 307 6.55 2.97 -22.49
N ALA A 308 5.30 2.49 -22.53
CA ALA A 308 4.29 2.84 -21.54
C ALA A 308 4.67 2.34 -20.13
N ALA A 309 5.09 1.08 -19.97
CA ALA A 309 5.53 0.56 -18.68
C ALA A 309 6.79 1.27 -18.14
N ASN A 310 7.74 1.63 -19.02
CA ASN A 310 8.93 2.39 -18.64
C ASN A 310 8.67 3.86 -18.31
N SER A 311 7.50 4.40 -18.69
CA SER A 311 7.12 5.78 -18.35
C SER A 311 6.75 5.96 -16.88
N GLY A 312 6.60 4.86 -16.13
CA GLY A 312 6.27 4.86 -14.70
C GLY A 312 4.80 4.52 -14.42
N SER A 313 4.54 3.93 -13.26
CA SER A 313 3.22 3.39 -12.87
C SER A 313 2.10 4.43 -12.90
N PHE A 314 2.36 5.68 -12.52
CA PHE A 314 1.35 6.75 -12.61
C PHE A 314 1.07 7.16 -14.06
N ASN A 315 2.08 7.24 -14.92
CA ASN A 315 1.85 7.55 -16.33
C ASN A 315 1.00 6.47 -17.02
N LEU A 316 1.18 5.19 -16.67
CA LEU A 316 0.27 4.14 -17.15
C LEU A 316 -1.20 4.41 -16.80
N GLY A 317 -1.47 4.75 -15.54
CA GLY A 317 -2.85 4.98 -15.08
C GLY A 317 -3.47 6.28 -15.57
N PHE A 318 -2.70 7.36 -15.64
CA PHE A 318 -3.19 8.72 -15.88
C PHE A 318 -2.96 9.23 -17.32
N VAL A 319 -2.11 8.56 -18.11
CA VAL A 319 -1.81 8.94 -19.50
C VAL A 319 -2.19 7.81 -20.45
N THR A 320 -1.63 6.61 -20.25
CA THR A 320 -1.81 5.48 -21.17
C THR A 320 -3.26 5.00 -21.20
N MET A 321 -3.88 4.78 -20.03
CA MET A 321 -5.27 4.29 -19.98
C MET A 321 -6.29 5.30 -20.55
N PRO A 322 -6.25 6.60 -20.20
CA PRO A 322 -7.11 7.59 -20.85
C PRO A 322 -6.93 7.65 -22.37
N LEU A 323 -5.68 7.52 -22.86
CA LEU A 323 -5.40 7.47 -24.29
C LEU A 323 -6.10 6.27 -24.96
N ILE A 324 -5.97 5.07 -24.38
CA ILE A 324 -6.65 3.86 -24.88
C ILE A 324 -8.17 4.02 -24.83
N PHE A 325 -8.71 4.52 -23.72
CA PHE A 325 -10.15 4.71 -23.59
C PHE A 325 -10.71 5.71 -24.59
N GLY A 326 -9.96 6.78 -24.91
CA GLY A 326 -10.34 7.72 -25.96
C GLY A 326 -10.41 7.10 -27.36
N MET A 327 -9.76 5.96 -27.58
CA MET A 327 -9.75 5.24 -28.86
C MET A 327 -10.84 4.17 -28.98
N ILE A 328 -11.66 3.95 -27.94
CA ILE A 328 -12.72 2.93 -27.95
C ILE A 328 -14.12 3.53 -27.77
N PRO A 329 -15.17 2.87 -28.30
CA PRO A 329 -16.55 3.22 -28.00
C PRO A 329 -16.82 3.22 -26.49
N MET A 330 -17.61 4.20 -26.03
CA MET A 330 -17.90 4.44 -24.61
C MET A 330 -16.66 4.71 -23.73
N GLY A 331 -15.57 5.23 -24.32
CA GLY A 331 -14.34 5.59 -23.61
C GLY A 331 -14.55 6.39 -22.33
N GLN A 332 -15.47 7.36 -22.36
CA GLN A 332 -15.83 8.18 -21.21
C GLN A 332 -16.32 7.36 -20.01
N PHE A 333 -17.19 6.37 -20.26
CA PHE A 333 -17.73 5.49 -19.24
C PHE A 333 -16.63 4.59 -18.64
N PHE A 334 -15.80 3.98 -19.48
CA PHE A 334 -14.70 3.14 -18.99
C PHE A 334 -13.61 3.94 -18.26
N GLY A 335 -13.34 5.18 -18.71
CA GLY A 335 -12.47 6.11 -17.99
C GLY A 335 -13.02 6.47 -16.61
N LEU A 336 -14.32 6.72 -16.49
CA LEU A 336 -14.96 6.96 -15.20
C LEU A 336 -14.82 5.74 -14.28
N LEU A 337 -15.12 4.53 -14.78
CA LEU A 337 -14.98 3.30 -14.00
C LEU A 337 -13.54 3.07 -13.54
N TRP A 338 -12.56 3.33 -14.41
CA TRP A 338 -11.13 3.18 -14.11
C TRP A 338 -10.68 4.07 -12.96
N PHE A 339 -10.96 5.37 -13.05
CA PHE A 339 -10.55 6.29 -12.00
C PHE A 339 -11.39 6.14 -10.72
N ALA A 340 -12.67 5.77 -10.83
CA ALA A 340 -13.49 5.45 -9.66
C ALA A 340 -12.99 4.19 -8.94
N LEU A 341 -12.61 3.15 -9.69
CA LEU A 341 -11.97 1.94 -9.16
C LEU A 341 -10.70 2.27 -8.38
N LEU A 342 -9.81 3.03 -9.01
CA LEU A 342 -8.55 3.40 -8.38
C LEU A 342 -8.79 4.30 -7.16
N PHE A 343 -9.74 5.24 -7.24
CA PHE A 343 -10.10 6.09 -6.11
C PHE A 343 -10.64 5.26 -4.93
N LEU A 344 -11.50 4.28 -5.16
CA LEU A 344 -11.98 3.39 -4.11
C LEU A 344 -10.85 2.57 -3.49
N ALA A 345 -9.90 2.08 -4.28
CA ALA A 345 -8.72 1.36 -3.81
C ALA A 345 -7.82 2.28 -2.94
N GLY A 346 -7.65 3.52 -3.40
CA GLY A 346 -6.95 4.57 -2.68
C GLY A 346 -7.61 4.86 -1.34
N LEU A 347 -8.92 5.07 -1.35
CA LEU A 347 -9.72 5.43 -0.18
C LEU A 347 -9.74 4.34 0.90
N THR A 348 -9.82 3.04 0.52
CA THR A 348 -9.72 1.95 1.51
C THR A 348 -8.32 1.84 2.11
N SER A 349 -7.29 2.13 1.32
CA SER A 349 -5.90 2.11 1.78
C SER A 349 -5.58 3.28 2.71
N SER A 350 -5.97 4.52 2.36
CA SER A 350 -5.62 5.72 3.13
C SER A 350 -6.28 5.77 4.50
N VAL A 351 -7.55 5.32 4.62
CA VAL A 351 -8.18 5.19 5.95
C VAL A 351 -7.48 4.14 6.82
N SER A 352 -6.85 3.13 6.21
CA SER A 352 -6.09 2.12 6.95
C SER A 352 -4.75 2.64 7.47
N LEU A 353 -4.05 3.43 6.66
CA LEU A 353 -2.78 4.05 7.03
C LEU A 353 -2.92 5.05 8.19
N ALA A 354 -4.08 5.67 8.34
CA ALA A 354 -4.36 6.59 9.44
C ALA A 354 -4.61 5.89 10.79
N GLU A 355 -5.11 4.65 10.78
CA GLU A 355 -5.60 3.99 11.99
C GLU A 355 -4.49 3.73 13.03
N PRO A 356 -3.25 3.31 12.68
CA PRO A 356 -2.17 3.16 13.66
C PRO A 356 -1.93 4.42 14.51
N ALA A 357 -1.93 5.60 13.89
CA ALA A 357 -1.76 6.87 14.60
C ALA A 357 -2.96 7.20 15.50
N ILE A 358 -4.17 6.97 15.02
CA ILE A 358 -5.41 7.20 15.78
C ILE A 358 -5.51 6.23 16.96
N ALA A 359 -5.18 4.95 16.75
CA ALA A 359 -5.15 3.91 17.77
C ALA A 359 -4.11 4.23 18.85
N PHE A 360 -2.92 4.69 18.47
CA PHE A 360 -1.91 5.16 19.42
C PHE A 360 -2.42 6.27 20.34
N ALA A 361 -3.03 7.30 19.76
CA ALA A 361 -3.60 8.42 20.51
C ALA A 361 -4.75 7.98 21.45
N LYS A 362 -5.61 7.07 20.99
CA LYS A 362 -6.73 6.54 21.80
C LYS A 362 -6.25 5.64 22.92
N ASP A 363 -5.48 4.60 22.60
CA ASP A 363 -5.14 3.54 23.53
C ASP A 363 -4.14 4.01 24.59
N GLU A 364 -3.20 4.89 24.21
CA GLU A 364 -2.06 5.28 25.05
C GLU A 364 -2.19 6.66 25.69
N PHE A 365 -2.93 7.58 25.07
CA PHE A 365 -3.25 8.89 25.67
C PHE A 365 -4.69 8.98 26.17
N LYS A 366 -5.48 7.90 26.06
CA LYS A 366 -6.88 7.82 26.52
C LYS A 366 -7.76 8.94 25.93
N LEU A 367 -7.44 9.37 24.71
CA LEU A 367 -8.25 10.34 23.98
C LEU A 367 -9.49 9.67 23.42
N ASP A 368 -10.61 10.40 23.38
CA ASP A 368 -11.76 9.96 22.61
C ASP A 368 -11.44 10.01 21.11
N ARG A 369 -12.13 9.16 20.32
CA ARG A 369 -11.83 8.99 18.89
C ARG A 369 -11.92 10.30 18.12
N LYS A 370 -12.88 11.17 18.45
CA LYS A 370 -13.09 12.44 17.74
C LYS A 370 -11.89 13.36 17.90
N LYS A 371 -11.36 13.49 19.12
CA LYS A 371 -10.13 14.26 19.37
C LYS A 371 -8.91 13.62 18.70
N ALA A 372 -8.76 12.30 18.76
CA ALA A 372 -7.65 11.60 18.11
C ALA A 372 -7.64 11.83 16.59
N VAL A 373 -8.81 11.72 15.94
CA VAL A 373 -8.97 12.00 14.51
C VAL A 373 -8.71 13.47 14.19
N ALA A 374 -9.18 14.41 15.01
CA ALA A 374 -8.91 15.83 14.80
C ALA A 374 -7.42 16.18 14.89
N ILE A 375 -6.71 15.64 15.87
CA ILE A 375 -5.25 15.82 16.01
C ILE A 375 -4.53 15.23 14.81
N PHE A 376 -4.88 13.99 14.42
CA PHE A 376 -4.32 13.35 13.24
C PHE A 376 -4.55 14.17 11.98
N ALA A 377 -5.78 14.64 11.75
CA ALA A 377 -6.15 15.41 10.58
C ALA A 377 -5.39 16.75 10.52
N ILE A 378 -5.29 17.49 11.63
CA ILE A 378 -4.53 18.75 11.66
C ILE A 378 -3.04 18.50 11.38
N ALA A 379 -2.45 17.51 12.04
CA ALA A 379 -1.03 17.20 11.87
C ALA A 379 -0.73 16.74 10.43
N THR A 380 -1.49 15.79 9.91
CA THR A 380 -1.28 15.26 8.56
C THR A 380 -1.61 16.28 7.47
N PHE A 381 -2.62 17.14 7.67
CA PHE A 381 -2.89 18.23 6.72
C PHE A 381 -1.67 19.12 6.52
N ILE A 382 -0.97 19.49 7.59
CA ILE A 382 0.27 20.28 7.52
C ILE A 382 1.38 19.47 6.85
N LEU A 383 1.52 18.19 7.21
CA LEU A 383 2.58 17.33 6.68
C LEU A 383 2.38 16.97 5.20
N CYS A 384 1.16 17.02 4.65
CA CYS A 384 0.88 16.82 3.23
C CYS A 384 1.43 17.95 2.35
N GLN A 385 1.57 19.18 2.88
CA GLN A 385 1.86 20.37 2.06
C GLN A 385 3.18 20.27 1.27
N PRO A 386 4.30 19.79 1.84
CA PRO A 386 5.53 19.59 1.06
C PRO A 386 5.37 18.59 -0.09
N ALA A 387 4.62 17.50 0.10
CA ALA A 387 4.37 16.51 -0.95
C ALA A 387 3.54 17.09 -2.11
N ILE A 388 2.66 18.06 -1.83
CA ILE A 388 1.83 18.76 -2.81
C ILE A 388 2.66 19.79 -3.59
N PHE A 389 3.24 20.76 -2.89
CA PHE A 389 3.87 21.92 -3.54
C PHE A 389 5.28 21.65 -4.08
N PHE A 390 5.93 20.58 -3.64
CA PHE A 390 7.29 20.21 -4.05
C PHE A 390 7.37 18.83 -4.70
N LEU A 391 6.27 18.36 -5.30
CA LEU A 391 6.18 17.08 -6.01
C LEU A 391 7.34 16.88 -7.00
N GLY A 392 7.59 17.87 -7.88
CA GLY A 392 8.67 17.83 -8.88
C GLY A 392 10.09 18.01 -8.33
N ARG A 393 10.27 18.07 -7.00
CA ARG A 393 11.57 18.26 -6.33
C ARG A 393 12.09 16.99 -5.65
N GLY A 394 11.44 15.85 -5.86
CA GLY A 394 11.83 14.56 -5.26
C GLY A 394 11.33 14.34 -3.84
N VAL A 395 10.39 15.16 -3.34
CA VAL A 395 9.86 15.02 -1.98
C VAL A 395 9.05 13.73 -1.84
N VAL A 396 8.16 13.44 -2.79
CA VAL A 396 7.34 12.22 -2.76
C VAL A 396 8.20 10.96 -2.90
N ASP A 397 9.23 10.99 -3.74
CA ASP A 397 10.16 9.87 -3.92
C ASP A 397 10.89 9.52 -2.62
N GLU A 398 11.34 10.52 -1.87
CA GLU A 398 11.98 10.31 -0.57
C GLU A 398 11.00 9.79 0.49
N LEU A 399 9.77 10.30 0.52
CA LEU A 399 8.74 9.80 1.43
C LEU A 399 8.39 8.33 1.12
N ASP A 400 8.19 8.00 -0.15
CA ASP A 400 7.86 6.64 -0.61
C ASP A 400 9.02 5.66 -0.34
N PHE A 401 10.26 6.08 -0.62
CA PHE A 401 11.42 5.24 -0.36
C PHE A 401 11.59 4.94 1.14
N TRP A 402 11.67 5.97 1.99
CA TRP A 402 11.94 5.75 3.41
C TRP A 402 10.75 5.13 4.14
N GLY A 403 9.53 5.56 3.85
CA GLY A 403 8.31 5.06 4.49
C GLY A 403 7.79 3.75 3.89
N GLY A 404 7.55 3.73 2.58
CA GLY A 404 6.88 2.62 1.87
C GLY A 404 7.79 1.53 1.32
N THR A 405 9.12 1.70 1.38
CA THR A 405 10.07 0.67 0.95
C THR A 405 11.01 0.25 2.09
N PHE A 406 11.80 1.17 2.63
CA PHE A 406 12.85 0.82 3.59
C PHE A 406 12.30 0.45 4.97
N CYS A 407 11.48 1.32 5.59
CA CYS A 407 10.92 1.07 6.92
C CYS A 407 10.09 -0.20 6.97
N LEU A 408 9.40 -0.52 5.87
CA LEU A 408 8.52 -1.66 5.75
C LEU A 408 9.30 -2.99 5.93
N VAL A 409 10.41 -3.15 5.20
CA VAL A 409 11.28 -4.34 5.30
C VAL A 409 11.94 -4.43 6.68
N VAL A 410 12.39 -3.29 7.22
CA VAL A 410 13.02 -3.24 8.55
C VAL A 410 12.03 -3.65 9.64
N PHE A 411 10.80 -3.15 9.58
CA PHE A 411 9.77 -3.46 10.56
C PHE A 411 9.31 -4.93 10.46
N GLY A 412 9.10 -5.46 9.25
CA GLY A 412 8.83 -6.88 9.06
C GLY A 412 9.93 -7.79 9.63
N LEU A 413 11.20 -7.40 9.54
CA LEU A 413 12.31 -8.13 10.16
C LEU A 413 12.22 -8.10 11.69
N ILE A 414 11.97 -6.92 12.26
CA ILE A 414 11.79 -6.76 13.71
C ILE A 414 10.64 -7.66 14.20
N GLU A 415 9.49 -7.62 13.55
CA GLU A 415 8.32 -8.43 13.92
C GLU A 415 8.61 -9.93 13.84
N THR A 416 9.25 -10.37 12.76
CA THR A 416 9.59 -11.77 12.57
C THR A 416 10.54 -12.29 13.64
N ILE A 417 11.59 -11.51 13.97
CA ILE A 417 12.53 -11.87 15.04
C ILE A 417 11.83 -11.84 16.41
N LEU A 418 11.04 -10.80 16.70
CA LEU A 418 10.34 -10.68 17.96
C LEU A 418 9.35 -11.82 18.17
N PHE A 419 8.58 -12.21 17.16
CA PHE A 419 7.57 -13.25 17.30
C PHE A 419 8.15 -14.67 17.24
N GLY A 420 9.03 -14.94 16.27
CA GLY A 420 9.59 -16.27 16.07
C GLY A 420 10.67 -16.66 17.09
N TRP A 421 11.46 -15.70 17.56
CA TRP A 421 12.63 -15.98 18.42
C TRP A 421 12.46 -15.48 19.85
N VAL A 422 12.02 -14.24 20.04
CA VAL A 422 11.97 -13.62 21.37
C VAL A 422 10.72 -14.05 22.14
N PHE A 423 9.54 -13.94 21.51
CA PHE A 423 8.30 -14.53 22.01
C PHE A 423 8.36 -16.05 21.96
N GLY A 424 9.15 -16.60 21.04
CA GLY A 424 9.44 -18.03 20.96
C GLY A 424 8.41 -18.76 20.11
N ILE A 425 8.92 -19.51 19.14
CA ILE A 425 8.12 -20.10 18.07
C ILE A 425 7.00 -21.01 18.54
N ASP A 426 7.12 -21.69 19.68
CA ASP A 426 6.08 -22.58 20.19
C ASP A 426 4.85 -21.78 20.66
N ARG A 427 5.07 -20.72 21.44
CA ARG A 427 4.01 -19.80 21.86
C ARG A 427 3.42 -19.03 20.68
N ALA A 428 4.27 -18.58 19.75
CA ALA A 428 3.83 -17.94 18.52
C ALA A 428 2.93 -18.87 17.69
N TRP A 429 3.29 -20.15 17.59
CA TRP A 429 2.52 -21.14 16.84
C TRP A 429 1.18 -21.44 17.51
N GLU A 430 1.15 -21.56 18.84
CA GLU A 430 -0.08 -21.69 19.62
C GLU A 430 -0.98 -20.46 19.45
N GLU A 431 -0.41 -19.25 19.53
CA GLU A 431 -1.15 -18.01 19.30
C GLU A 431 -1.79 -18.03 17.91
N ILE A 432 -1.05 -18.30 16.83
CA ILE A 432 -1.62 -18.35 15.47
C ILE A 432 -2.78 -19.36 15.37
N HIS A 433 -2.68 -20.52 16.05
CA HIS A 433 -3.70 -21.58 15.98
C HIS A 433 -4.86 -21.42 16.96
N HIS A 434 -4.76 -20.50 17.93
CA HIS A 434 -5.84 -20.27 18.87
C HIS A 434 -7.07 -19.70 18.13
N GLY A 435 -8.20 -20.40 18.19
CA GLY A 435 -9.42 -20.02 17.46
C GLY A 435 -9.31 -20.13 15.93
N ALA A 436 -8.23 -20.74 15.40
CA ALA A 436 -8.00 -20.84 13.97
C ALA A 436 -8.94 -21.86 13.30
N GLU A 437 -9.47 -21.48 12.13
CA GLU A 437 -10.26 -22.39 11.28
C GLU A 437 -9.38 -23.15 10.27
N LEU A 438 -8.13 -22.69 10.09
CA LEU A 438 -7.12 -23.34 9.27
C LEU A 438 -6.00 -23.88 10.15
N THR A 439 -5.70 -25.18 10.01
CA THR A 439 -4.47 -25.75 10.57
C THR A 439 -3.32 -25.50 9.60
N ILE A 440 -2.36 -24.67 10.00
CA ILE A 440 -1.22 -24.33 9.16
C ILE A 440 -0.26 -25.53 9.07
N PRO A 441 0.24 -25.88 7.88
CA PRO A 441 1.23 -26.94 7.74
C PRO A 441 2.48 -26.68 8.60
N LYS A 442 2.94 -27.69 9.36
CA LYS A 442 4.02 -27.56 10.35
C LYS A 442 5.34 -27.02 9.78
N PHE A 443 5.62 -27.19 8.49
CA PHE A 443 6.84 -26.66 7.88
C PHE A 443 6.87 -25.12 7.90
N TYR A 444 5.72 -24.43 7.94
CA TYR A 444 5.68 -22.98 8.08
C TYR A 444 6.23 -22.50 9.42
N LYS A 445 6.21 -23.34 10.45
CA LYS A 445 6.89 -23.06 11.72
C LYS A 445 8.39 -22.86 11.52
N PHE A 446 9.01 -23.66 10.65
CA PHE A 446 10.41 -23.51 10.27
C PHE A 446 10.62 -22.29 9.37
N ILE A 447 9.70 -22.03 8.43
CA ILE A 447 9.77 -20.86 7.55
C ILE A 447 9.74 -19.56 8.37
N ILE A 448 8.73 -19.38 9.23
CA ILE A 448 8.57 -18.21 10.11
C ILE A 448 9.82 -18.01 10.97
N LYS A 449 10.35 -19.08 11.55
CA LYS A 449 11.50 -18.97 12.46
C LYS A 449 12.82 -18.70 11.73
N TYR A 450 13.09 -19.33 10.59
CA TYR A 450 14.43 -19.30 9.99
C TYR A 450 14.46 -18.67 8.60
N ILE A 451 13.53 -19.05 7.72
CA ILE A 451 13.57 -18.65 6.31
C ILE A 451 13.15 -17.19 6.12
N THR A 452 12.00 -16.80 6.65
CA THR A 452 11.49 -15.42 6.57
C THR A 452 12.49 -14.39 7.12
N PRO A 453 13.07 -14.54 8.33
CA PRO A 453 14.04 -13.56 8.84
C PRO A 453 15.35 -13.60 8.05
N LEU A 454 15.82 -14.77 7.60
CA LEU A 454 17.02 -14.86 6.76
C LEU A 454 16.81 -14.10 5.44
N PHE A 455 15.67 -14.31 4.78
CA PHE A 455 15.34 -13.64 3.53
C PHE A 455 15.33 -12.12 3.69
N LEU A 456 14.72 -11.63 4.78
CA LEU A 456 14.71 -10.22 5.17
C LEU A 456 16.11 -9.64 5.44
N ILE A 457 16.95 -10.38 6.18
CA ILE A 457 18.35 -10.00 6.43
C ILE A 457 19.13 -9.91 5.13
N LEU A 458 18.94 -10.86 4.21
CA LEU A 458 19.62 -10.86 2.92
C LEU A 458 19.21 -9.65 2.07
N ILE A 459 17.91 -9.34 1.97
CA ILE A 459 17.44 -8.15 1.25
C ILE A 459 18.06 -6.87 1.79
N LEU A 460 18.00 -6.67 3.12
CA LEU A 460 18.57 -5.50 3.76
C LEU A 460 20.10 -5.46 3.61
N GLY A 461 20.77 -6.60 3.71
CA GLY A 461 22.20 -6.73 3.52
C GLY A 461 22.65 -6.37 2.10
N PHE A 462 21.97 -6.90 1.08
CA PHE A 462 22.24 -6.58 -0.32
C PHE A 462 22.02 -5.09 -0.61
N TRP A 463 20.90 -4.53 -0.14
CA TRP A 463 20.64 -3.11 -0.27
C TRP A 463 21.73 -2.26 0.42
N PHE A 464 22.17 -2.67 1.62
CA PHE A 464 23.20 -1.94 2.37
C PHE A 464 24.53 -1.90 1.61
N VAL A 465 24.94 -3.02 1.02
CA VAL A 465 26.19 -3.12 0.25
C VAL A 465 26.12 -2.36 -1.07
N GLN A 466 24.99 -2.45 -1.79
CA GLN A 466 24.89 -1.94 -3.16
C GLN A 466 24.41 -0.49 -3.23
N GLN A 467 23.49 -0.07 -2.35
CA GLN A 467 22.71 1.16 -2.52
C GLN A 467 22.81 2.12 -1.35
N ALA A 468 23.14 1.69 -0.13
CA ALA A 468 23.11 2.59 1.02
C ALA A 468 24.01 3.82 0.86
N ILE A 469 25.28 3.65 0.46
CA ILE A 469 26.21 4.78 0.27
C ILE A 469 25.72 5.73 -0.83
N PRO A 470 25.41 5.27 -2.06
CA PRO A 470 24.82 6.14 -3.08
C PRO A 470 23.57 6.90 -2.63
N THR A 471 22.64 6.22 -1.95
CA THR A 471 21.39 6.82 -1.47
C THR A 471 21.63 7.87 -0.39
N ILE A 472 22.50 7.58 0.59
CA ILE A 472 22.84 8.52 1.67
C ILE A 472 23.55 9.75 1.10
N LEU A 473 24.49 9.56 0.18
CA LEU A 473 25.23 10.64 -0.48
C LEU A 473 24.45 11.37 -1.58
N MET A 474 23.17 11.00 -1.81
CA MET A 474 22.32 11.62 -2.84
C MET A 474 22.96 11.59 -4.25
N LYS A 475 23.70 10.51 -4.58
CA LYS A 475 24.30 10.36 -5.91
C LYS A 475 23.18 10.29 -6.96
N GLY A 476 23.25 11.16 -7.96
CA GLY A 476 22.24 11.25 -9.03
C GLY A 476 21.11 12.26 -8.77
N VAL A 477 21.10 12.94 -7.62
CA VAL A 477 20.18 14.04 -7.35
C VAL A 477 20.66 15.31 -8.06
N LEU A 478 19.76 15.96 -8.79
CA LEU A 478 20.01 17.28 -9.39
C LEU A 478 20.32 18.32 -8.31
N SER A 479 21.37 19.11 -8.48
CA SER A 479 21.86 20.08 -7.47
C SER A 479 20.79 21.06 -6.97
N GLY A 480 19.82 21.44 -7.82
CA GLY A 480 18.69 22.30 -7.46
C GLY A 480 17.63 21.65 -6.57
N ASN A 481 17.63 20.32 -6.43
CA ASN A 481 16.67 19.56 -5.63
C ASN A 481 17.24 19.11 -4.28
N THR A 482 18.57 19.15 -4.10
CA THR A 482 19.26 18.69 -2.88
C THR A 482 18.72 19.32 -1.60
N GLY A 483 18.39 20.62 -1.62
CA GLY A 483 17.83 21.32 -0.45
C GLY A 483 16.47 20.77 -0.01
N TYR A 484 15.59 20.47 -0.97
CA TYR A 484 14.26 19.89 -0.70
C TYR A 484 14.38 18.47 -0.15
N ILE A 485 15.24 17.65 -0.76
CA ILE A 485 15.49 16.27 -0.32
C ILE A 485 16.06 16.24 1.10
N LEU A 486 17.06 17.08 1.39
CA LEU A 486 17.64 17.15 2.72
C LEU A 486 16.61 17.62 3.76
N ALA A 487 15.80 18.61 3.44
CA ALA A 487 14.71 19.07 4.30
C ALA A 487 13.70 17.96 4.59
N THR A 488 13.31 17.18 3.57
CA THR A 488 12.42 16.01 3.73
C THR A 488 13.03 14.97 4.67
N ARG A 489 14.30 14.61 4.48
CA ARG A 489 15.00 13.65 5.36
C ARG A 489 15.08 14.14 6.81
N ILE A 490 15.40 15.41 7.02
CA ILE A 490 15.40 16.03 8.36
C ILE A 490 13.98 15.98 8.96
N GLY A 491 12.95 16.28 8.17
CA GLY A 491 11.56 16.19 8.58
C GLY A 491 11.14 14.78 9.00
N LEU A 492 11.54 13.76 8.24
CA LEU A 492 11.31 12.35 8.58
C LEU A 492 11.98 11.96 9.90
N ILE A 493 13.25 12.34 10.09
CA ILE A 493 13.98 12.09 11.34
C ILE A 493 13.29 12.81 12.52
N ALA A 494 12.92 14.07 12.35
CA ALA A 494 12.22 14.86 13.37
C ALA A 494 10.88 14.20 13.74
N MET A 495 10.11 13.75 12.76
CA MET A 495 8.84 13.06 12.98
C MET A 495 9.05 11.74 13.76
N PHE A 496 10.06 10.95 13.38
CA PHE A 496 10.39 9.71 14.10
C PHE A 496 10.76 10.00 15.57
N ILE A 497 11.58 11.03 15.82
CA ILE A 497 11.98 11.45 17.16
C ILE A 497 10.75 11.91 17.98
N VAL A 498 9.87 12.71 17.39
CA VAL A 498 8.63 13.16 18.05
C VAL A 498 7.78 11.96 18.45
N LEU A 499 7.57 10.99 17.56
CA LEU A 499 6.83 9.77 17.87
C LEU A 499 7.50 8.94 18.96
N ALA A 500 8.83 8.78 18.92
CA ALA A 500 9.59 8.09 19.96
C ALA A 500 9.46 8.79 21.34
N VAL A 501 9.46 10.12 21.37
CA VAL A 501 9.23 10.92 22.58
C VAL A 501 7.80 10.74 23.07
N LEU A 502 6.80 10.75 22.20
CA LEU A 502 5.39 10.49 22.58
C LEU A 502 5.21 9.09 23.16
N VAL A 503 5.84 8.06 22.56
CA VAL A 503 5.86 6.69 23.10
C VAL A 503 6.51 6.68 24.49
N ARG A 504 7.61 7.40 24.69
CA ARG A 504 8.24 7.53 26.01
C ARG A 504 7.29 8.17 27.01
N ILE A 505 6.65 9.29 26.68
CA ILE A 505 5.71 10.00 27.55
C ILE A 505 4.55 9.09 27.94
N ALA A 506 3.92 8.42 26.97
CA ALA A 506 2.83 7.49 27.22
C ALA A 506 3.26 6.32 28.13
N TYR A 507 4.45 5.75 27.90
CA TYR A 507 5.00 4.68 28.73
C TYR A 507 5.17 5.10 30.20
N TYR A 508 5.68 6.30 30.47
CA TYR A 508 5.84 6.79 31.84
C TYR A 508 4.50 7.14 32.49
N ARG A 509 3.57 7.76 31.76
CA ARG A 509 2.22 8.05 32.26
C ARG A 509 1.51 6.79 32.75
N ARG A 510 1.64 5.68 32.03
CA ARG A 510 1.07 4.37 32.41
C ARG A 510 1.76 3.71 33.61
N LYS A 511 3.03 4.02 33.90
CA LYS A 511 3.69 3.50 35.11
C LYS A 511 3.28 4.24 36.37
N THR A 512 2.87 5.49 36.22
CA THR A 512 2.47 6.37 37.33
C THR A 512 0.97 6.37 37.61
N ALA A 513 0.16 5.87 36.68
CA ALA A 513 -1.30 5.68 36.80
C ALA A 513 -1.60 4.24 37.23
#